data_AF-A0A535K538-F1
#
_entry.id   AF-A0A535K538-F1
#
_cell.length_a   1.000
_cell.length_b   1.000
_cell.length_c   1.000
_cell.angle_alpha   90.00
_cell.angle_beta   90.00
_cell.angle_gamma   90.00
#
_symmetry.space_group_name_H-M   'P 1'
#
loop_
_entity.id
_entity.type
_entity.pdbx_description
1 polymer ?
#
loop_
_entity_poly.entity_id
_entity_poly.type
_entity_poly.pdbx_seq_one_letter_code
_entity_poly.pdbx_strand_id
1 'polypeptide(L)'
;MVELHRAGRYDVAQPGKRAVLWEYVRPGARCAARNPGRRIIPMTFSTSVISTDLALALARAVVGLVIAAHGAQKVLGVWGGPGLAGWTQGITRMGMRPPLFWAYVSAFAELAGGIAFALGFLVPLVAAALTIQMGVAIARAHWAKGFWNTKGGIEFPFTLGAIAAISGVADPGPYSLDRTLGLPTFGAGAYAVVLVIGVIAYLIGARRPATEASKVGRAA
;
A
#
# COMPACT_ATOMS: atom_id res chain seq x y z
N MET A 1 -2.33 -44.10 55.93
CA MET A 1 -3.33 -43.42 56.78
C MET A 1 -3.00 -41.93 56.71
N VAL A 2 -3.61 -41.14 55.80
CA VAL A 2 -4.94 -40.51 55.95
C VAL A 2 -4.98 -39.82 57.33
N GLU A 3 -4.95 -38.49 57.45
CA GLU A 3 -6.01 -37.57 57.02
C GLU A 3 -5.55 -36.10 57.02
N LEU A 4 -6.09 -35.32 56.09
CA LEU A 4 -6.04 -33.86 56.01
C LEU A 4 -6.77 -33.20 57.19
N HIS A 5 -6.34 -32.01 57.64
CA HIS A 5 -7.24 -30.85 57.70
C HIS A 5 -6.57 -29.51 58.14
N ARG A 6 -6.81 -28.52 57.28
CA ARG A 6 -7.19 -27.11 57.54
C ARG A 6 -6.17 -26.07 58.03
N ALA A 7 -6.08 -25.06 57.18
CA ALA A 7 -5.48 -23.74 57.33
C ALA A 7 -5.99 -22.93 58.53
N GLY A 8 -5.09 -22.10 59.08
CA GLY A 8 -5.43 -20.91 59.86
C GLY A 8 -4.73 -19.67 59.30
N ARG A 9 -5.50 -18.64 58.90
CA ARG A 9 -5.71 -17.31 59.54
C ARG A 9 -4.46 -16.38 59.43
N TYR A 10 -4.49 -15.09 59.13
CA TYR A 10 -5.46 -14.00 59.21
C TYR A 10 -5.11 -12.85 58.23
N ASP A 11 -6.13 -12.03 57.96
CA ASP A 11 -6.16 -10.75 57.22
C ASP A 11 -5.27 -9.63 57.80
N VAL A 12 -4.74 -8.74 56.94
CA VAL A 12 -4.27 -7.38 57.31
C VAL A 12 -4.62 -6.36 56.21
N ALA A 13 -5.61 -5.52 56.53
CA ALA A 13 -5.83 -4.08 56.21
C ALA A 13 -5.59 -3.53 54.76
N GLN A 14 -6.66 -3.15 54.03
CA GLN A 14 -7.27 -1.79 53.89
C GLN A 14 -6.58 -0.88 52.84
N PRO A 15 -7.11 0.30 52.46
CA PRO A 15 -8.34 0.59 51.71
C PRO A 15 -8.08 1.52 50.49
N GLY A 16 -8.87 1.46 49.40
CA GLY A 16 -8.78 2.52 48.39
C GLY A 16 -9.39 2.28 47.01
N LYS A 17 -10.62 2.78 46.84
CA LYS A 17 -11.20 3.31 45.58
C LYS A 17 -11.70 2.31 44.52
N ARG A 18 -12.94 1.85 44.77
CA ARG A 18 -14.14 1.86 43.90
C ARG A 18 -13.97 1.44 42.43
N ALA A 19 -14.25 0.16 42.14
CA ALA A 19 -14.80 -0.25 40.86
C ALA A 19 -16.30 0.12 40.83
N VAL A 20 -16.68 1.03 39.94
CA VAL A 20 -18.07 1.40 39.68
C VAL A 20 -18.67 0.33 38.76
N LEU A 21 -19.41 -0.61 39.33
CA LEU A 21 -20.23 -1.57 38.61
C LEU A 21 -21.61 -0.94 38.40
N TRP A 22 -21.95 -0.54 37.18
CA TRP A 22 -23.31 -0.11 36.86
C TRP A 22 -24.17 -1.35 36.56
N GLU A 23 -24.75 -1.92 37.60
CA GLU A 23 -25.79 -2.92 37.48
C GLU A 23 -27.13 -2.23 37.20
N TYR A 24 -27.58 -2.32 35.94
CA TYR A 24 -28.85 -1.75 35.50
C TYR A 24 -29.99 -2.71 35.85
N VAL A 25 -30.57 -2.55 37.04
CA VAL A 25 -31.77 -3.29 37.46
C VAL A 25 -33.01 -2.65 36.83
N ARG A 26 -33.64 -3.33 35.85
CA ARG A 26 -35.02 -3.00 35.43
C ARG A 26 -36.05 -3.80 36.23
N PRO A 27 -37.06 -3.17 36.84
CA PRO A 27 -38.17 -3.88 37.44
C PRO A 27 -39.29 -4.14 36.41
N GLY A 28 -39.78 -5.37 36.37
CA GLY A 28 -41.15 -5.70 35.94
C GLY A 28 -41.41 -5.84 34.43
N ALA A 29 -41.30 -7.06 33.93
CA ALA A 29 -42.09 -7.51 32.78
C ALA A 29 -42.59 -8.93 33.04
N ARG A 30 -43.92 -9.06 32.98
CA ARG A 30 -44.74 -10.23 33.30
C ARG A 30 -44.47 -11.39 32.33
N CYS A 31 -44.77 -12.60 32.80
CA CYS A 31 -44.72 -13.86 32.06
C CYS A 31 -45.29 -13.74 30.64
N ALA A 32 -44.43 -13.90 29.62
CA ALA A 32 -44.86 -14.15 28.26
C ALA A 32 -44.90 -15.67 28.04
N ALA A 33 -46.09 -16.21 27.80
CA ALA A 33 -46.31 -17.61 27.45
C ALA A 33 -45.49 -17.98 26.20
N ARG A 34 -44.58 -18.96 26.36
CA ARG A 34 -43.80 -19.56 25.28
C ARG A 34 -44.74 -20.38 24.40
N ASN A 35 -45.07 -19.91 23.20
CA ASN A 35 -45.81 -20.67 22.20
C ASN A 35 -44.83 -21.67 21.51
N PRO A 36 -44.98 -23.00 21.69
CA PRO A 36 -44.00 -23.99 21.21
C PRO A 36 -44.05 -24.27 19.69
N GLY A 37 -44.88 -23.57 18.92
CA GLY A 37 -45.16 -23.92 17.51
C GLY A 37 -44.50 -23.08 16.41
N ARG A 38 -43.83 -21.95 16.69
CA ARG A 38 -43.25 -21.10 15.63
C ARG A 38 -41.73 -21.24 15.58
N ARG A 39 -41.22 -22.15 14.74
CA ARG A 39 -39.84 -22.07 14.24
C ARG A 39 -39.77 -20.91 13.27
N ILE A 40 -39.38 -19.74 13.76
CA ILE A 40 -38.89 -18.68 12.87
C ILE A 40 -37.54 -19.19 12.37
N ILE A 41 -37.50 -19.72 11.15
CA ILE A 41 -36.23 -19.93 10.45
C ILE A 41 -35.82 -18.53 9.99
N PRO A 42 -34.82 -17.87 10.61
CA PRO A 42 -34.34 -16.62 10.07
C PRO A 42 -33.78 -16.94 8.69
N MET A 43 -34.46 -16.47 7.66
CA MET A 43 -33.97 -16.53 6.29
C MET A 43 -32.87 -15.46 6.20
N THR A 44 -31.68 -15.80 6.71
CA THR A 44 -30.51 -14.94 6.58
C THR A 44 -30.11 -14.97 5.12
N PHE A 45 -30.46 -13.93 4.39
CA PHE A 45 -29.88 -13.68 3.07
C PHE A 45 -28.38 -13.45 3.28
N SER A 46 -27.58 -14.48 2.98
CA SER A 46 -26.13 -14.36 2.95
C SER A 46 -25.76 -13.66 1.65
N THR A 47 -25.78 -12.32 1.64
CA THR A 47 -25.25 -11.56 0.51
C THR A 47 -23.75 -11.85 0.44
N SER A 48 -23.30 -12.45 -0.66
CA SER A 48 -21.88 -12.73 -0.88
C SER A 48 -21.14 -11.41 -1.13
N VAL A 49 -20.77 -10.73 -0.04
CA VAL A 49 -19.81 -9.64 -0.09
C VAL A 49 -18.42 -10.20 -0.40
N ILE A 50 -17.68 -9.57 -1.29
CA ILE A 50 -16.28 -9.95 -1.55
C ILE A 50 -15.46 -9.74 -0.28
N SER A 51 -14.53 -10.66 0.01
CA SER A 51 -13.63 -10.49 1.16
C SER A 51 -12.71 -9.28 0.95
N THR A 52 -12.27 -8.65 2.04
CA THR A 52 -11.31 -7.54 2.00
C THR A 52 -10.02 -7.95 1.27
N ASP A 53 -9.57 -9.18 1.46
CA ASP A 53 -8.41 -9.75 0.77
C ASP A 53 -8.60 -9.81 -0.75
N LEU A 54 -9.77 -10.27 -1.21
CA LEU A 54 -10.09 -10.33 -2.63
C LEU A 54 -10.21 -8.91 -3.20
N ALA A 55 -10.86 -8.00 -2.48
CA ALA A 55 -10.99 -6.61 -2.89
C ALA A 55 -9.62 -5.94 -3.06
N LEU A 56 -8.70 -6.15 -2.12
CA LEU A 56 -7.34 -5.61 -2.19
C LEU A 56 -6.55 -6.25 -3.33
N ALA A 57 -6.67 -7.56 -3.54
CA ALA A 57 -6.03 -8.25 -4.65
C ALA A 57 -6.52 -7.74 -6.02
N LEU A 58 -7.82 -7.47 -6.16
CA LEU A 58 -8.39 -6.88 -7.37
C LEU A 58 -7.90 -5.44 -7.59
N ALA A 59 -7.88 -4.62 -6.55
CA ALA A 59 -7.35 -3.25 -6.63
C ALA A 59 -5.87 -3.27 -7.07
N ARG A 60 -5.08 -4.16 -6.49
CA ARG A 60 -3.67 -4.39 -6.83
C ARG A 60 -3.51 -4.87 -8.28
N ALA A 61 -4.32 -5.82 -8.72
CA ALA A 61 -4.30 -6.34 -10.09
C ALA A 61 -4.58 -5.22 -11.11
N VAL A 62 -5.65 -4.46 -10.90
CA VAL A 62 -6.04 -3.36 -11.81
C VAL A 62 -4.95 -2.28 -11.86
N VAL A 63 -4.51 -1.77 -10.70
CA VAL A 63 -3.47 -0.73 -10.64
C VAL A 63 -2.15 -1.22 -11.19
N GLY A 64 -1.74 -2.45 -10.86
CA GLY A 64 -0.51 -3.05 -11.37
C GLY A 64 -0.51 -3.20 -12.88
N LEU A 65 -1.63 -3.63 -13.48
CA LEU A 65 -1.75 -3.75 -14.93
C LEU A 65 -1.77 -2.39 -15.64
N VAL A 66 -2.41 -1.38 -15.05
CA VAL A 66 -2.35 0.00 -15.58
C VAL A 66 -0.91 0.51 -15.60
N ILE A 67 -0.18 0.34 -14.50
CA ILE A 67 1.24 0.72 -14.42
C ILE A 67 2.08 -0.08 -15.42
N ALA A 68 1.83 -1.38 -15.56
CA ALA A 68 2.51 -2.23 -16.53
C ALA A 68 2.26 -1.78 -17.97
N ALA A 69 1.04 -1.32 -18.29
CA ALA A 69 0.72 -0.76 -19.60
C ALA A 69 1.54 0.51 -19.89
N HIS A 70 1.72 1.41 -18.91
CA HIS A 70 2.64 2.55 -19.04
C HIS A 70 4.09 2.13 -19.22
N GLY A 71 4.54 1.11 -18.49
CA GLY A 71 5.84 0.50 -18.68
C GLY A 71 6.01 -0.06 -20.09
N ALA A 72 5.01 -0.74 -20.63
CA ALA A 72 5.02 -1.28 -21.99
C ALA A 72 5.08 -0.17 -23.05
N GLN A 73 4.39 0.96 -22.87
CA GLN A 73 4.55 2.13 -23.73
C GLN A 73 6.00 2.64 -23.74
N LYS A 74 6.66 2.64 -22.58
CA LYS A 74 8.04 3.11 -22.41
C LYS A 74 9.09 2.13 -22.90
N VAL A 75 8.89 0.83 -22.71
CA VAL A 75 9.87 -0.21 -23.09
C VAL A 75 9.66 -0.63 -24.55
N LEU A 76 8.43 -1.01 -24.89
CA LEU A 76 8.08 -1.68 -26.15
C LEU A 76 7.55 -0.70 -27.21
N GLY A 77 7.15 0.52 -26.84
CA GLY A 77 6.57 1.49 -27.79
C GLY A 77 5.17 1.12 -28.28
N VAL A 78 4.49 0.19 -27.62
CA VAL A 78 3.11 -0.21 -27.93
C VAL A 78 2.11 0.89 -27.57
N TRP A 79 0.90 0.86 -28.15
CA TRP A 79 -0.17 1.85 -27.91
C TRP A 79 0.26 3.31 -28.10
N GLY A 80 1.08 3.57 -29.14
CA GLY A 80 1.61 4.90 -29.42
C GLY A 80 2.63 5.40 -28.39
N GLY A 81 3.19 4.49 -27.59
CA GLY A 81 4.22 4.80 -26.62
C GLY A 81 5.53 5.24 -27.26
N PRO A 82 6.37 6.01 -26.54
CA PRO A 82 7.61 6.57 -27.09
C PRO A 82 8.69 5.52 -27.37
N GLY A 83 8.53 4.29 -26.86
CA GLY A 83 9.60 3.31 -26.79
C GLY A 83 10.79 3.80 -25.95
N LEU A 84 11.80 2.94 -25.78
CA LEU A 84 12.85 3.22 -24.79
C LEU A 84 13.72 4.42 -25.19
N ALA A 85 13.98 4.58 -26.49
CA ALA A 85 14.73 5.71 -27.02
C ALA A 85 13.98 7.04 -26.81
N GLY A 86 12.69 7.10 -27.16
CA GLY A 86 11.88 8.30 -26.94
C GLY A 86 11.68 8.61 -25.45
N TRP A 87 11.53 7.57 -24.61
CA TRP A 87 11.45 7.75 -23.17
C TRP A 87 12.76 8.32 -22.60
N THR A 88 13.92 7.85 -23.07
CA THR A 88 15.22 8.39 -22.68
C THR A 88 15.37 9.88 -23.03
N GLN A 89 14.81 10.32 -24.17
CA GLN A 89 14.75 11.75 -24.51
C GLN A 89 13.83 12.51 -23.54
N GLY A 90 12.69 11.95 -23.16
CA GLY A 90 11.80 12.52 -22.13
C GLY A 90 12.48 12.70 -20.79
N ILE A 91 13.23 11.69 -20.34
CA ILE A 91 14.06 11.73 -19.12
C ILE A 91 15.10 12.85 -19.18
N THR A 92 15.76 13.01 -20.33
CA THR A 92 16.70 14.11 -20.57
C THR A 92 16.02 15.48 -20.42
N ARG A 93 14.82 15.67 -21.00
CA ARG A 93 14.05 16.92 -20.88
C ARG A 93 13.62 17.22 -19.44
N MET A 94 13.40 16.19 -18.62
CA MET A 94 13.12 16.32 -17.19
C MET A 94 14.37 16.65 -16.34
N GLY A 95 15.55 16.69 -16.97
CA GLY A 95 16.81 17.09 -16.32
C GLY A 95 17.40 16.03 -15.40
N MET A 96 16.97 14.77 -15.50
CA MET A 96 17.53 13.67 -14.70
C MET A 96 18.83 13.13 -15.32
N ARG A 97 19.85 12.91 -14.50
CA ARG A 97 21.18 12.47 -14.93
C ARG A 97 21.66 11.25 -14.13
N PRO A 98 22.30 10.25 -14.77
CA PRO A 98 22.42 10.07 -16.22
C PRO A 98 21.09 9.60 -16.84
N PRO A 99 20.67 10.14 -18.01
CA PRO A 99 19.31 9.93 -18.53
C PRO A 99 19.04 8.48 -18.92
N LEU A 100 20.02 7.79 -19.50
CA LEU A 100 19.86 6.39 -19.91
C LEU A 100 19.56 5.49 -18.71
N PHE A 101 20.34 5.62 -17.63
CA PHE A 101 20.13 4.86 -16.40
C PHE A 101 18.70 5.04 -15.87
N TRP A 102 18.26 6.29 -15.71
CA TRP A 102 16.92 6.58 -15.20
C TRP A 102 15.81 6.15 -16.16
N ALA A 103 16.05 6.15 -17.47
CA ALA A 103 15.11 5.64 -18.46
C ALA A 103 14.88 4.13 -18.30
N TYR A 104 15.94 3.34 -18.17
CA TYR A 104 15.84 1.90 -17.93
C TYR A 104 15.18 1.61 -16.58
N VAL A 105 15.70 2.21 -15.50
CA VAL A 105 15.15 2.01 -14.15
C VAL A 105 13.65 2.32 -14.14
N SER A 106 13.26 3.45 -14.73
CA SER A 106 11.85 3.84 -14.68
C SER A 106 10.93 2.99 -15.56
N ALA A 107 11.34 2.70 -16.79
CA ALA A 107 10.52 1.95 -17.73
C ALA A 107 10.32 0.50 -17.27
N PHE A 108 11.37 -0.15 -16.79
CA PHE A 108 11.29 -1.53 -16.30
C PHE A 108 10.67 -1.63 -14.91
N ALA A 109 10.84 -0.64 -14.02
CA ALA A 109 10.12 -0.60 -12.76
C ALA A 109 8.60 -0.54 -12.98
N GLU A 110 8.13 0.20 -13.97
CA GLU A 110 6.70 0.23 -14.31
C GLU A 110 6.24 -1.07 -14.97
N LEU A 111 7.00 -1.59 -15.94
CA LEU A 111 6.59 -2.80 -16.65
C LEU A 111 6.66 -4.04 -15.75
N ALA A 112 7.85 -4.40 -15.27
CA ALA A 112 8.05 -5.59 -14.46
C ALA A 112 7.47 -5.42 -13.06
N GLY A 113 7.61 -4.24 -12.46
CA GLY A 113 7.02 -3.95 -11.15
C GLY A 113 5.50 -3.92 -11.20
N GLY A 114 4.88 -3.36 -12.24
CA GLY A 114 3.43 -3.41 -12.42
C GLY A 114 2.89 -4.84 -12.54
N ILE A 115 3.56 -5.70 -13.31
CA ILE A 115 3.22 -7.13 -13.44
C ILE A 115 3.40 -7.86 -12.09
N ALA A 116 4.55 -7.68 -11.44
CA ALA A 116 4.81 -8.29 -10.14
C ALA A 116 3.80 -7.84 -9.08
N PHE A 117 3.46 -6.55 -9.06
CA PHE A 117 2.45 -6.00 -8.18
C PHE A 117 1.10 -6.65 -8.46
N ALA A 118 0.65 -6.70 -9.72
CA ALA A 118 -0.64 -7.31 -10.07
C ALA A 118 -0.76 -8.77 -9.61
N LEU A 119 0.33 -9.55 -9.75
CA LEU A 119 0.39 -10.94 -9.31
C LEU A 119 0.53 -11.11 -7.79
N GLY A 120 0.84 -10.03 -7.07
CA GLY A 120 1.09 -10.08 -5.64
C GLY A 120 2.44 -10.71 -5.29
N PHE A 121 3.49 -10.38 -6.04
CA PHE A 121 4.85 -10.85 -5.80
C PHE A 121 5.73 -9.75 -5.18
N LEU A 122 6.40 -10.07 -4.08
CA LEU A 122 7.19 -9.19 -3.22
C LEU A 122 6.47 -7.88 -2.90
N VAL A 123 5.20 -7.97 -2.50
CA VAL A 123 4.25 -6.85 -2.53
C VAL A 123 4.76 -5.61 -1.81
N PRO A 124 5.28 -5.68 -0.56
CA PRO A 124 5.74 -4.48 0.13
C PRO A 124 6.93 -3.80 -0.55
N LEU A 125 7.83 -4.59 -1.16
CA LEU A 125 9.01 -4.06 -1.83
C LEU A 125 8.63 -3.43 -3.18
N VAL A 126 7.83 -4.14 -3.98
CA VAL A 126 7.35 -3.67 -5.28
C VAL A 126 6.43 -2.46 -5.12
N ALA A 127 5.52 -2.50 -4.15
CA ALA A 127 4.65 -1.38 -3.80
C ALA A 127 5.46 -0.12 -3.47
N ALA A 128 6.49 -0.23 -2.62
CA ALA A 128 7.36 0.90 -2.29
C ALA A 128 8.04 1.47 -3.53
N ALA A 129 8.60 0.62 -4.40
CA ALA A 129 9.22 1.05 -5.64
C ALA A 129 8.23 1.79 -6.57
N LEU A 130 7.01 1.27 -6.72
CA LEU A 130 5.96 1.91 -7.51
C LEU A 130 5.47 3.22 -6.89
N THR A 131 5.33 3.30 -5.56
CA THR A 131 4.99 4.55 -4.86
C THR A 131 6.06 5.61 -5.10
N ILE A 132 7.34 5.26 -4.97
CA ILE A 132 8.46 6.17 -5.25
C ILE A 132 8.40 6.64 -6.70
N GLN A 133 8.18 5.71 -7.64
CA GLN A 133 8.09 6.04 -9.06
C GLN A 133 6.99 7.07 -9.35
N MET A 134 5.79 6.85 -8.79
CA MET A 134 4.69 7.81 -8.94
C MET A 134 5.03 9.16 -8.31
N GLY A 135 5.73 9.17 -7.18
CA GLY A 135 6.26 10.39 -6.56
C GLY A 135 7.27 11.14 -7.45
N VAL A 136 8.19 10.42 -8.10
CA VAL A 136 9.15 11.01 -9.06
C VAL A 136 8.41 11.56 -10.28
N ALA A 137 7.46 10.80 -10.84
CA ALA A 137 6.63 11.26 -11.94
C ALA A 137 5.88 12.55 -11.57
N ILE A 138 5.26 12.60 -10.37
CA ILE A 138 4.62 13.80 -9.85
C ILE A 138 5.62 14.96 -9.82
N ALA A 139 6.75 14.79 -9.13
CA ALA A 139 7.73 15.86 -8.94
C ALA A 139 8.33 16.40 -10.25
N ARG A 140 8.53 15.53 -11.25
CA ARG A 140 9.27 15.87 -12.48
C ARG A 140 8.39 16.19 -13.68
N ALA A 141 7.21 15.61 -13.77
CA ALA A 141 6.36 15.69 -14.96
C ALA A 141 4.99 16.31 -14.73
N HIS A 142 4.44 16.26 -13.51
CA HIS A 142 3.04 16.62 -13.26
C HIS A 142 2.83 17.78 -12.28
N TRP A 143 3.77 18.05 -11.37
CA TRP A 143 3.61 19.04 -10.29
C TRP A 143 3.21 20.42 -10.81
N ALA A 144 3.91 20.93 -11.82
CA ALA A 144 3.65 22.26 -12.39
C ALA A 144 2.32 22.38 -13.16
N LYS A 145 1.64 21.25 -13.44
CA LYS A 145 0.40 21.20 -14.24
C LYS A 145 -0.88 21.23 -13.38
N GLY A 146 -0.74 21.26 -12.06
CA GLY A 146 -1.85 21.26 -11.11
C GLY A 146 -2.43 19.87 -10.88
N PHE A 147 -3.66 19.80 -10.38
CA PHE A 147 -4.28 18.53 -9.95
C PHE A 147 -4.82 17.69 -11.11
N TRP A 148 -5.64 18.28 -11.98
CA TRP A 148 -6.48 17.54 -12.92
C TRP A 148 -5.73 16.83 -14.05
N ASN A 149 -6.05 15.54 -14.25
CA ASN A 149 -5.41 14.72 -15.29
C ASN A 149 -5.67 15.24 -16.73
N THR A 150 -6.78 15.96 -16.96
CA THR A 150 -7.09 16.60 -18.25
C THR A 150 -6.04 17.63 -18.68
N LYS A 151 -5.31 18.22 -17.72
CA LYS A 151 -4.17 19.13 -17.97
C LYS A 151 -2.82 18.41 -17.85
N GLY A 152 -2.84 17.08 -17.71
CA GLY A 152 -1.68 16.28 -17.34
C GLY A 152 -1.23 16.51 -15.89
N GLY A 153 -2.15 16.81 -14.98
CA GLY A 153 -1.88 17.03 -13.56
C GLY A 153 -1.55 15.77 -12.75
N ILE A 154 -1.51 15.91 -11.42
CA ILE A 154 -1.03 14.87 -10.49
C ILE A 154 -2.06 13.79 -10.14
N GLU A 155 -3.36 14.02 -10.39
CA GLU A 155 -4.47 13.17 -9.94
C GLU A 155 -4.25 11.68 -10.24
N PHE A 156 -3.87 11.37 -11.48
CA PHE A 156 -3.67 10.00 -11.94
C PHE A 156 -2.47 9.31 -11.26
N PRO A 157 -1.22 9.82 -11.37
CA PRO A 157 -0.09 9.20 -10.68
C PRO A 157 -0.24 9.19 -9.15
N PHE A 158 -0.89 10.21 -8.57
CA PHE A 158 -1.18 10.23 -7.14
C PHE A 158 -2.08 9.06 -6.73
N THR A 159 -3.17 8.83 -7.48
CA THR A 159 -4.10 7.74 -7.19
C THR A 159 -3.43 6.37 -7.30
N LEU A 160 -2.67 6.13 -8.37
CA LEU A 160 -1.92 4.88 -8.54
C LEU A 160 -0.89 4.68 -7.41
N GLY A 161 -0.16 5.74 -7.06
CA GLY A 161 0.86 5.71 -6.00
C GLY A 161 0.25 5.47 -4.61
N ALA A 162 -0.93 6.04 -4.35
CA ALA A 162 -1.66 5.85 -3.10
C ALA A 162 -2.16 4.40 -2.94
N ILE A 163 -2.72 3.80 -3.99
CA ILE A 163 -3.17 2.39 -3.94
C ILE A 163 -1.97 1.45 -3.80
N ALA A 164 -0.85 1.74 -4.48
CA ALA A 164 0.40 1.03 -4.27
C ALA A 164 0.85 1.13 -2.81
N ALA A 165 0.87 2.33 -2.23
CA ALA A 165 1.28 2.54 -0.84
C ALA A 165 0.39 1.79 0.16
N ILE A 166 -0.93 1.86 0.01
CA ILE A 166 -1.89 1.13 0.84
C ILE A 166 -1.64 -0.37 0.76
N SER A 167 -1.43 -0.90 -0.44
CA SER A 167 -1.15 -2.33 -0.64
C SER A 167 0.21 -2.75 -0.08
N GLY A 168 1.19 -1.85 -0.03
CA GLY A 168 2.52 -2.12 0.49
C GLY A 168 2.59 -2.21 2.01
N VAL A 169 1.67 -1.54 2.73
CA VAL A 169 1.59 -1.60 4.20
C VAL A 169 0.58 -2.63 4.70
N ALA A 170 -0.38 -3.03 3.86
CA ALA A 170 -1.35 -4.09 4.16
C ALA A 170 -0.73 -5.50 4.02
N ASP A 171 -1.35 -6.51 4.63
CA ASP A 171 -0.99 -7.91 4.35
C ASP A 171 -1.29 -8.21 2.87
N PRO A 172 -0.37 -8.85 2.12
CA PRO A 172 -0.58 -9.19 0.71
C PRO A 172 -1.80 -10.07 0.43
N GLY A 173 -2.33 -10.74 1.47
CA GLY A 173 -3.51 -11.58 1.44
C GLY A 173 -3.29 -12.96 0.80
N PRO A 174 -4.26 -13.87 0.91
CA PRO A 174 -4.24 -15.21 0.29
C PRO A 174 -4.15 -15.20 -1.25
N TYR A 175 -4.64 -14.15 -1.91
CA TYR A 175 -4.62 -14.03 -3.37
C TYR A 175 -3.33 -13.37 -3.87
N SER A 176 -2.17 -13.78 -3.36
CA SER A 176 -0.85 -13.23 -3.72
C SER A 176 0.14 -14.35 -4.01
N LEU A 177 1.06 -14.12 -4.95
CA LEU A 177 2.18 -15.04 -5.17
C LEU A 177 3.08 -15.17 -3.94
N ASP A 178 3.17 -14.14 -3.10
CA ASP A 178 3.88 -14.21 -1.83
C ASP A 178 3.34 -15.34 -0.95
N ARG A 179 2.01 -15.47 -0.85
CA ARG A 179 1.39 -16.52 -0.06
C ARG A 179 1.46 -17.89 -0.75
N THR A 180 1.26 -17.96 -2.07
CA THR A 180 1.31 -19.26 -2.78
C THR A 180 2.71 -19.86 -2.82
N LEU A 181 3.75 -19.03 -2.83
CA LEU A 181 5.16 -19.45 -2.80
C LEU A 181 5.71 -19.59 -1.39
N GLY A 182 4.92 -19.30 -0.35
CA GLY A 182 5.36 -19.38 1.05
C GLY A 182 6.45 -18.38 1.42
N LEU A 183 6.48 -17.22 0.77
CA LEU A 183 7.44 -16.16 1.08
C LEU A 183 7.15 -15.57 2.47
N PRO A 184 8.18 -15.11 3.20
CA PRO A 184 7.98 -14.47 4.49
C PRO A 184 7.08 -13.24 4.35
N THR A 185 6.21 -13.03 5.32
CA THR A 185 5.38 -11.82 5.39
C THR A 185 6.28 -10.63 5.72
N PHE A 186 6.64 -9.89 4.69
CA PHE A 186 7.29 -8.59 4.84
C PHE A 186 6.26 -7.63 5.45
N GLY A 187 6.39 -7.30 6.73
CA GLY A 187 5.51 -6.33 7.36
C GLY A 187 5.70 -4.90 6.81
N ALA A 188 4.88 -3.95 7.25
CA ALA A 188 4.97 -2.54 6.87
C ALA A 188 6.37 -1.91 7.06
N GLY A 189 7.21 -2.49 7.94
CA GLY A 189 8.61 -2.09 8.10
C GLY A 189 9.45 -2.27 6.83
N ALA A 190 9.25 -3.35 6.06
CA ALA A 190 9.96 -3.58 4.81
C ALA A 190 9.60 -2.52 3.75
N TYR A 191 8.30 -2.21 3.64
CA TYR A 191 7.83 -1.10 2.80
C TYR A 191 8.50 0.22 3.20
N ALA A 192 8.49 0.57 4.49
CA ALA A 192 9.07 1.83 4.98
C ALA A 192 10.58 1.92 4.70
N VAL A 193 11.33 0.84 4.91
CA VAL A 193 12.78 0.80 4.62
C VAL A 193 13.05 1.03 3.13
N VAL A 194 12.35 0.32 2.25
CA VAL A 194 12.52 0.49 0.79
C VAL A 194 12.10 1.89 0.36
N LEU A 195 11.02 2.42 0.92
CA LEU A 195 10.54 3.77 0.65
C LEU A 195 11.61 4.82 1.01
N VAL A 196 12.20 4.71 2.21
CA VAL A 196 13.25 5.63 2.67
C VAL A 196 14.50 5.52 1.79
N ILE A 197 14.96 4.30 1.50
CA ILE A 197 16.12 4.08 0.63
C ILE A 197 15.88 4.68 -0.76
N GLY A 198 14.73 4.43 -1.36
CA GLY A 198 14.41 4.93 -2.70
C GLY A 198 14.21 6.44 -2.74
N VAL A 199 13.63 7.05 -1.71
CA VAL A 199 13.57 8.51 -1.58
C VAL A 199 14.98 9.10 -1.47
N ILE A 200 15.87 8.52 -0.66
CA ILE A 200 17.26 8.96 -0.55
C ILE A 200 17.97 8.82 -1.90
N ALA A 201 17.83 7.68 -2.57
CA ALA A 201 18.41 7.45 -3.90
C ALA A 201 17.91 8.48 -4.92
N TYR A 202 16.61 8.79 -4.93
CA TYR A 202 16.05 9.86 -5.73
C TYR A 202 16.66 11.22 -5.39
N LEU A 203 16.75 11.59 -4.12
CA LEU A 203 17.31 12.87 -3.68
C LEU A 203 18.79 13.00 -4.05
N ILE A 204 19.57 11.91 -3.99
CA ILE A 204 20.97 11.89 -4.44
C ILE A 204 21.02 12.07 -5.97
N GLY A 205 20.24 11.31 -6.72
CA GLY A 205 20.19 11.38 -8.19
C GLY A 205 19.61 12.69 -8.73
N ALA A 206 18.79 13.37 -7.94
CA ALA A 206 18.19 14.65 -8.25
C ALA A 206 19.16 15.84 -8.13
N ARG A 207 20.31 15.66 -7.45
CA ARG A 207 21.31 16.72 -7.27
C ARG A 207 21.96 17.04 -8.61
N ARG A 208 22.03 18.33 -8.95
CA ARG A 208 22.85 18.79 -10.08
C ARG A 208 24.33 18.70 -9.67
N PRO A 209 25.21 18.05 -10.46
CA PRO A 209 26.63 18.09 -10.18
C PRO A 209 27.15 19.54 -10.28
N ALA A 210 27.93 19.97 -9.28
CA ALA A 210 28.46 21.34 -9.16
C ALA A 210 29.21 21.81 -10.42
N THR A 211 29.77 20.86 -11.19
CA THR A 211 30.47 21.11 -12.44
C THR A 211 29.61 21.81 -13.50
N GLU A 212 28.31 21.53 -13.54
CA GLU A 212 27.39 22.18 -14.50
C GLU A 212 26.92 23.56 -14.06
N ALA A 213 26.78 23.79 -12.74
CA ALA A 213 26.49 25.11 -12.21
C ALA A 213 27.60 26.12 -12.56
N SER A 214 28.87 25.67 -12.55
CA SER A 214 30.01 26.52 -12.93
C SER A 214 30.09 26.82 -14.44
N LYS A 215 29.59 25.91 -15.30
CA LYS A 215 29.56 26.14 -16.76
C LYS A 215 28.51 27.15 -17.16
N VAL A 216 27.36 27.16 -16.49
CA VAL A 216 26.32 28.18 -16.71
C VAL A 216 26.77 29.55 -16.19
N GLY A 217 27.48 29.60 -15.05
CA GLY A 217 28.04 30.86 -14.51
C GLY A 217 29.24 31.43 -15.26
N ARG A 218 29.86 30.68 -16.19
CA ARG A 218 30.93 31.17 -17.09
C ARG A 218 30.44 31.54 -18.50
N ALA A 219 29.18 31.24 -18.81
CA ALA A 219 28.57 31.52 -20.11
C ALA A 219 27.58 32.70 -20.05
N ALA A 220 27.48 33.37 -18.91
CA ALA A 220 26.73 34.61 -18.67
C ALA A 220 27.72 35.75 -18.42
#